data_AF-A0A848HD05-F1
#
_entry.id   AF-A0A848HD05-F1
#
_cell.length_a   1.000
_cell.length_b   1.000
_cell.length_c   1.000
_cell.angle_alpha   90.00
_cell.angle_beta   90.00
_cell.angle_gamma   90.00
#
_symmetry.space_group_name_H-M   'P 1'
#
loop_
_entity.id
_entity.type
_entity.pdbx_description
1 polymer ?
#
loop_
_entity_poly.entity_id
_entity_poly.type
_entity_poly.pdbx_seq_one_letter_code
_entity_poly.pdbx_strand_id
1 'polypeptide(L)'
;MSAERYLRWDHRGPRSRQQSLLWPVEVWTILAPDATRRLNVFQEAILGLLQTGIRDRQQLAKLLGLEESLITFVLAHEIMPAGWVDGQFRLTPAGEDLLSGGIDTQGAPSLQYAYRDSVFGRWLPRVSRDLPDVYPLEMGAQRFPAFRDSREGGGEVRPFLLPRRQDVSTPAKADILKAWRAGLRDALRADGDEEGVPEIRSDDIEILGNEPTLAYVWCEVIHVPGDLHPWLVTDPWRITPVARWLREPLQASLDSMPTLERRISAVLPAADASVLSADALSRQIERDVEMRLSRWPALDVPGLSELKHHVGRVMRQKARTETLEKATQEELASLVQECGSLLEALVQWMLENWPVGEIVWPRDGQNRGAAEAMLDAVPLRAPLPERSRGMLAGQNFRDVRLAARSRDRPFKALLFAALLSTHAHPDHPLRELDDAQVQWERLLDLIGMRNKGAHASGRRLQRGDALSEAGFAIGWFENFSKYF
;
A
#
# COMPACT_ATOMS: atom_id res chain seq x y z
N MET A 1 31.56 -9.28 13.92
CA MET A 1 30.76 -8.10 13.53
C MET A 1 31.24 -7.70 12.15
N SER A 2 30.46 -7.95 11.11
CA SER A 2 30.81 -7.49 9.76
C SER A 2 30.78 -5.97 9.74
N ALA A 3 31.79 -5.33 9.15
CA ALA A 3 31.74 -3.90 8.88
C ALA A 3 30.51 -3.59 8.00
N GLU A 4 29.77 -2.53 8.31
CA GLU A 4 28.65 -2.08 7.51
C GLU A 4 29.16 -1.58 6.15
N ARG A 5 28.62 -2.12 5.07
CA ARG A 5 29.00 -1.77 3.69
C ARG A 5 28.03 -0.73 3.13
N TYR A 6 28.54 0.34 2.52
CA TYR A 6 27.74 1.39 1.92
C TYR A 6 28.08 1.51 0.43
N LEU A 7 27.07 1.55 -0.44
CA LEU A 7 27.23 1.48 -1.90
C LEU A 7 26.66 2.72 -2.58
N ARG A 8 27.43 3.31 -3.52
CA ARG A 8 27.00 4.50 -4.27
C ARG A 8 27.60 4.53 -5.69
N TRP A 9 26.76 4.33 -6.71
CA TRP A 9 27.18 4.33 -8.12
C TRP A 9 27.41 5.72 -8.73
N ASP A 10 26.84 6.79 -8.16
CA ASP A 10 27.12 8.16 -8.61
C ASP A 10 27.27 9.13 -7.43
N HIS A 11 28.33 9.93 -7.49
CA HIS A 11 28.66 10.94 -6.49
C HIS A 11 27.98 12.30 -6.78
N ARG A 12 27.42 12.49 -7.99
CA ARG A 12 26.67 13.70 -8.34
C ARG A 12 25.20 13.50 -7.93
N GLY A 13 24.83 14.08 -6.80
CA GLY A 13 23.44 14.14 -6.38
C GLY A 13 22.59 15.04 -7.29
N PRO A 14 21.26 14.88 -7.31
CA PRO A 14 20.34 15.86 -7.87
C PRO A 14 20.65 17.28 -7.38
N ARG A 15 20.50 18.29 -8.25
CA ARG A 15 20.72 19.70 -7.90
C ARG A 15 19.58 20.32 -7.07
N SER A 16 18.48 19.60 -6.89
CA SER A 16 17.29 20.06 -6.17
C SER A 16 17.36 19.77 -4.67
N ARG A 17 16.38 20.29 -3.92
CA ARG A 17 16.20 19.92 -2.51
C ARG A 17 15.96 18.42 -2.43
N GLN A 18 16.74 17.75 -1.60
CA GLN A 18 16.75 16.29 -1.52
C GLN A 18 16.94 15.80 -0.10
N GLN A 19 16.50 14.57 0.16
CA GLN A 19 16.80 13.83 1.37
C GLN A 19 17.50 12.51 0.99
N SER A 20 18.77 12.37 1.35
CA SER A 20 19.51 11.13 1.14
C SER A 20 18.99 10.02 2.07
N LEU A 21 18.89 8.82 1.52
CA LEU A 21 18.48 7.59 2.19
C LEU A 21 19.56 6.52 2.01
N LEU A 22 19.70 5.68 3.04
CA LEU A 22 20.48 4.45 2.98
C LEU A 22 19.51 3.27 3.07
N TRP A 23 19.43 2.54 1.96
CA TRP A 23 18.50 1.45 1.77
C TRP A 23 19.19 0.11 2.08
N PRO A 24 18.82 -0.60 3.16
CA PRO A 24 19.46 -1.87 3.50
C PRO A 24 19.08 -2.95 2.49
N VAL A 25 20.10 -3.64 1.97
CA VAL A 25 19.97 -4.71 1.00
C VAL A 25 20.85 -5.91 1.35
N GLU A 26 20.36 -7.09 1.06
CA GLU A 26 21.13 -8.33 0.96
C GLU A 26 21.75 -8.41 -0.44
N VAL A 27 23.07 -8.43 -0.51
CA VAL A 27 23.84 -8.58 -1.74
C VAL A 27 24.18 -10.05 -1.95
N TRP A 28 23.65 -10.63 -3.03
CA TRP A 28 23.85 -12.00 -3.44
C TRP A 28 24.79 -12.06 -4.64
N THR A 29 25.83 -12.88 -4.56
CA THR A 29 26.75 -13.09 -5.67
C THR A 29 26.16 -14.14 -6.60
N ILE A 30 26.14 -13.87 -7.89
CA ILE A 30 25.62 -14.77 -8.92
C ILE A 30 26.60 -14.89 -10.09
N LEU A 31 26.61 -16.04 -10.76
CA LEU A 31 27.10 -16.18 -12.12
C LEU A 31 25.91 -16.10 -13.05
N ALA A 32 25.98 -15.19 -14.02
CA ALA A 32 24.89 -14.98 -14.97
C ALA A 32 25.43 -14.47 -16.31
N PRO A 33 24.69 -14.67 -17.42
CA PRO A 33 25.03 -14.08 -18.70
C PRO A 33 25.04 -12.55 -18.60
N ASP A 34 25.83 -11.94 -19.45
CA ASP A 34 26.01 -10.50 -19.42
C ASP A 34 24.94 -9.78 -20.26
N ALA A 35 23.74 -9.70 -19.69
CA ALA A 35 22.56 -9.13 -20.35
C ALA A 35 22.63 -7.60 -20.60
N THR A 36 23.72 -6.93 -20.22
CA THR A 36 23.93 -5.51 -20.52
C THR A 36 25.04 -5.31 -21.57
N ARG A 37 25.69 -6.39 -22.02
CA ARG A 37 26.73 -6.31 -23.04
C ARG A 37 26.10 -6.07 -24.40
N ARG A 38 26.13 -4.82 -24.83
CA ARG A 38 25.85 -4.45 -26.22
C ARG A 38 27.14 -4.48 -27.04
N LEU A 39 26.98 -4.71 -28.34
CA LEU A 39 28.06 -4.47 -29.28
C LEU A 39 28.47 -3.00 -29.21
N ASN A 40 29.76 -2.74 -29.10
CA ASN A 40 30.25 -1.39 -29.35
C ASN A 40 30.20 -1.11 -30.87
N VAL A 41 30.23 0.17 -31.25
CA VAL A 41 30.12 0.60 -32.66
C VAL A 41 31.16 -0.08 -33.57
N PHE A 42 32.36 -0.35 -33.05
CA PHE A 42 33.40 -1.03 -33.82
C PHE A 42 33.12 -2.52 -34.01
N GLN A 43 32.69 -3.21 -32.95
CA GLN A 43 32.31 -4.62 -33.01
C GLN A 43 31.12 -4.81 -33.95
N GLU A 44 30.10 -3.96 -33.84
CA GLU A 44 28.91 -3.98 -34.69
C GLU A 44 29.28 -3.77 -36.17
N ALA A 45 30.10 -2.75 -36.46
CA ALA A 45 30.51 -2.47 -37.82
C ALA A 45 31.40 -3.58 -38.43
N ILE A 46 32.31 -4.15 -37.63
CA ILE A 46 33.15 -5.28 -38.06
C ILE A 46 32.28 -6.51 -38.33
N LEU A 47 31.41 -6.89 -37.39
CA LEU A 47 30.52 -8.05 -37.56
C LEU A 47 29.58 -7.85 -38.76
N GLY A 48 29.03 -6.65 -38.95
CA GLY A 48 28.17 -6.33 -40.09
C GLY A 48 28.90 -6.51 -41.43
N LEU A 49 30.16 -6.10 -41.53
CA LEU A 49 30.96 -6.35 -42.74
C LEU A 49 31.31 -7.83 -42.92
N LEU A 50 31.62 -8.55 -41.84
CA LEU A 50 31.84 -10.00 -41.89
C LEU A 50 30.58 -10.75 -42.35
N GLN A 51 29.37 -10.28 -41.98
CA GLN A 51 28.09 -10.83 -42.42
C GLN A 51 27.92 -10.74 -43.94
N THR A 52 28.43 -9.67 -44.57
CA THR A 52 28.44 -9.51 -46.04
C THR A 52 29.46 -10.40 -46.76
N GLY A 53 30.30 -11.13 -46.00
CA GLY A 53 31.30 -12.05 -46.52
C GLY A 53 32.68 -11.43 -46.75
N ILE A 54 32.90 -10.17 -46.36
CA ILE A 54 34.20 -9.50 -46.40
C ILE A 54 35.05 -10.02 -45.24
N ARG A 55 36.18 -10.66 -45.54
CA ARG A 55 37.04 -11.32 -44.52
C ARG A 55 38.48 -10.80 -44.49
N ASP A 56 38.85 -10.01 -45.49
CA ASP A 56 40.19 -9.43 -45.58
C ASP A 56 40.32 -8.24 -44.62
N ARG A 57 41.34 -8.27 -43.76
CA ARG A 57 41.53 -7.27 -42.70
C ARG A 57 41.86 -5.87 -43.24
N GLN A 58 42.60 -5.78 -44.34
CA GLN A 58 42.88 -4.50 -45.00
C GLN A 58 41.62 -3.94 -45.64
N GLN A 59 40.78 -4.80 -46.22
CA GLN A 59 39.51 -4.40 -46.80
C GLN A 59 38.52 -3.91 -45.73
N LEU A 60 38.43 -4.60 -44.58
CA LEU A 60 37.65 -4.14 -43.42
C LEU A 60 38.15 -2.78 -42.91
N ALA A 61 39.46 -2.64 -42.71
CA ALA A 61 40.08 -1.39 -42.29
C ALA A 61 39.77 -0.23 -43.25
N LYS A 62 39.87 -0.46 -44.57
CA LYS A 62 39.57 0.53 -45.60
C LYS A 62 38.10 0.95 -45.61
N LEU A 63 37.17 0.00 -45.43
CA LEU A 63 35.72 0.29 -45.45
C LEU A 63 35.25 1.01 -44.20
N LEU A 64 35.85 0.71 -43.04
CA LEU A 64 35.53 1.37 -41.76
C LEU A 64 36.30 2.67 -41.54
N GLY A 65 37.30 2.97 -42.37
CA GLY A 65 38.19 4.12 -42.17
C GLY A 65 39.07 4.00 -40.93
N LEU A 66 39.46 2.77 -40.56
CA LEU A 66 40.25 2.45 -39.37
C LEU A 66 41.62 1.87 -39.74
N GLU A 67 42.56 1.84 -38.80
CA GLU A 67 43.82 1.11 -39.00
C GLU A 67 43.62 -0.41 -38.88
N GLU A 68 44.38 -1.17 -39.68
CA GLU A 68 44.37 -2.65 -39.65
C GLU A 68 44.75 -3.21 -38.28
N SER A 69 45.60 -2.50 -37.54
CA SER A 69 46.02 -2.83 -36.17
C SER A 69 44.83 -2.87 -35.20
N LEU A 70 43.91 -1.90 -35.29
CA LEU A 70 42.70 -1.83 -34.47
C LEU A 70 41.70 -2.94 -34.85
N ILE A 71 41.49 -3.19 -36.14
CA ILE A 71 40.63 -4.30 -36.60
C ILE A 71 41.16 -5.63 -36.07
N THR A 72 42.49 -5.83 -36.14
CA THR A 72 43.14 -7.04 -35.63
C THR A 72 42.98 -7.15 -34.12
N PHE A 73 43.12 -6.05 -33.38
CA PHE A 73 42.90 -6.03 -31.94
C PHE A 73 41.48 -6.44 -31.56
N VAL A 74 40.47 -5.78 -32.14
CA VAL A 74 39.05 -6.06 -31.84
C VAL A 74 38.68 -7.50 -32.21
N LEU A 75 39.14 -7.99 -33.38
CA LEU A 75 38.91 -9.38 -33.77
C LEU A 75 39.58 -10.38 -32.80
N ALA A 76 40.84 -10.16 -32.45
CA ALA A 76 41.63 -11.10 -31.67
C ALA A 76 41.31 -11.12 -30.18
N HIS A 77 40.98 -9.97 -29.61
CA HIS A 77 40.80 -9.82 -28.16
C HIS A 77 39.34 -9.71 -27.73
N GLU A 78 38.42 -9.35 -28.63
CA GLU A 78 37.02 -9.12 -28.28
C GLU A 78 36.08 -10.10 -28.99
N ILE A 79 36.10 -10.14 -30.34
CA ILE A 79 35.12 -10.88 -31.13
C ILE A 79 35.38 -12.40 -31.14
N MET A 80 36.61 -12.84 -31.43
CA MET A 80 36.94 -14.27 -31.46
C MET A 80 36.85 -14.93 -30.06
N PRO A 81 37.38 -14.33 -28.97
CA PRO A 81 37.27 -14.93 -27.65
C PRO A 81 35.83 -15.03 -27.14
N ALA A 82 34.94 -14.14 -27.61
CA ALA A 82 33.51 -14.19 -27.31
C ALA A 82 32.75 -15.23 -28.15
N GLY A 83 33.39 -15.86 -29.15
CA GLY A 83 32.77 -16.90 -29.97
C GLY A 83 31.73 -16.40 -30.97
N TRP A 84 31.70 -15.09 -31.27
CA TRP A 84 30.75 -14.51 -32.24
C TRP A 84 31.11 -14.82 -33.69
N VAL A 85 32.34 -15.27 -33.93
CA VAL A 85 32.83 -15.72 -35.24
C VAL A 85 33.60 -17.04 -35.10
N ASP A 86 33.57 -17.85 -36.15
CA ASP A 86 34.34 -19.08 -36.26
C ASP A 86 35.82 -18.82 -36.67
N GLY A 87 36.61 -19.90 -36.76
CA GLY A 87 38.01 -19.82 -37.17
C GLY A 87 38.24 -19.32 -38.61
N GLN A 88 37.17 -19.16 -39.40
CA GLN A 88 37.18 -18.63 -40.76
C GLN A 88 36.55 -17.22 -40.85
N PHE A 89 36.35 -16.55 -39.70
CA PHE A 89 35.71 -15.24 -39.60
C PHE A 89 34.28 -15.21 -40.16
N ARG A 90 33.55 -16.33 -40.08
CA ARG A 90 32.11 -16.37 -40.35
C ARG A 90 31.36 -16.20 -39.05
N LEU A 91 30.23 -15.50 -39.09
CA LEU A 91 29.41 -15.33 -37.89
C LEU A 91 28.90 -16.69 -37.43
N THR A 92 28.94 -16.89 -36.11
CA THR A 92 28.22 -17.98 -35.46
C THR A 92 26.76 -17.58 -35.25
N PRO A 93 25.85 -18.52 -34.95
CA PRO A 93 24.46 -18.18 -34.60
C PRO A 93 24.36 -17.14 -33.47
N ALA A 94 25.29 -17.18 -32.51
CA ALA A 94 25.39 -16.18 -31.44
C ALA A 94 25.78 -14.80 -31.97
N GLY A 95 26.72 -14.72 -32.91
CA GLY A 95 27.10 -13.47 -33.55
C GLY A 95 26.00 -12.86 -34.44
N GLU A 96 25.22 -13.70 -35.12
CA GLU A 96 24.05 -13.26 -35.92
C GLU A 96 22.93 -12.72 -35.04
N ASP A 97 22.62 -13.40 -33.94
CA ASP A 97 21.61 -12.95 -32.97
C ASP A 97 21.98 -11.60 -32.35
N LEU A 98 23.25 -11.45 -31.93
CA LEU A 98 23.77 -10.21 -31.34
C LEU A 98 23.72 -9.01 -32.32
N LEU A 99 24.02 -9.23 -33.60
CA LEU A 99 23.91 -8.23 -34.66
C LEU A 99 22.47 -7.81 -34.94
N SER A 100 21.53 -8.71 -34.67
CA SER A 100 20.09 -8.49 -34.85
C SER A 100 19.44 -7.87 -33.60
N GLY A 101 20.24 -7.41 -32.63
CA GLY A 101 19.77 -6.82 -31.37
C GLY A 101 19.58 -7.80 -30.22
N GLY A 102 19.92 -9.09 -30.41
CA GLY A 102 19.92 -10.12 -29.37
C GLY A 102 21.02 -9.90 -28.32
N ILE A 103 21.07 -10.76 -27.29
CA ILE A 103 22.14 -10.72 -26.30
C ILE A 103 22.98 -11.99 -26.34
N ASP A 104 24.27 -11.82 -26.06
CA ASP A 104 25.21 -12.87 -25.78
C ASP A 104 24.81 -13.70 -24.54
N THR A 105 23.91 -14.64 -24.75
CA THR A 105 23.54 -15.70 -23.78
C THR A 105 24.51 -16.87 -23.81
N GLN A 106 25.35 -16.96 -24.84
CA GLN A 106 26.30 -18.06 -25.08
C GLN A 106 27.73 -17.72 -24.58
N GLY A 107 27.98 -16.45 -24.26
CA GLY A 107 29.22 -15.97 -23.66
C GLY A 107 29.47 -16.56 -22.27
N ALA A 108 30.74 -16.53 -21.84
CA ALA A 108 31.11 -17.05 -20.53
C ALA A 108 30.33 -16.31 -19.42
N PRO A 109 29.73 -17.04 -18.46
CA PRO A 109 29.00 -16.43 -17.36
C PRO A 109 29.93 -15.50 -16.59
N SER A 110 29.41 -14.33 -16.21
CA SER A 110 30.16 -13.30 -15.49
C SER A 110 29.70 -13.22 -14.04
N LEU A 111 30.63 -12.87 -13.15
CA LEU A 111 30.34 -12.61 -11.75
C LEU A 111 29.54 -11.31 -11.62
N GLN A 112 28.37 -11.38 -11.02
CA GLN A 112 27.46 -10.26 -10.84
C GLN A 112 26.82 -10.29 -9.43
N TYR A 113 26.18 -9.18 -9.06
CA TYR A 113 25.55 -8.99 -7.76
C TYR A 113 24.07 -8.67 -7.93
N ALA A 114 23.22 -9.48 -7.31
CA ALA A 114 21.79 -9.25 -7.21
C ALA A 114 21.42 -8.75 -5.81
N TYR A 115 20.34 -7.98 -5.71
CA TYR A 115 19.99 -7.25 -4.50
C TYR A 115 18.59 -7.59 -4.03
N ARG A 116 18.46 -7.92 -2.75
CA ARG A 116 17.16 -8.06 -2.10
C ARG A 116 17.02 -7.00 -1.02
N ASP A 117 15.96 -6.22 -1.09
CA ASP A 117 15.64 -5.20 -0.11
C ASP A 117 15.30 -5.83 1.25
N SER A 118 15.96 -5.36 2.32
CA SER A 118 15.79 -5.87 3.68
C SER A 118 14.75 -5.09 4.51
N VAL A 119 14.03 -4.14 3.90
CA VAL A 119 12.91 -3.41 4.50
C VAL A 119 11.57 -4.09 4.17
N PHE A 120 11.34 -4.39 2.89
CA PHE A 120 10.08 -4.94 2.37
C PHE A 120 10.24 -6.34 1.74
N GLY A 121 11.46 -6.87 1.64
CA GLY A 121 11.74 -8.27 1.28
C GLY A 121 11.75 -8.55 -0.23
N ARG A 122 11.74 -7.51 -1.06
CA ARG A 122 11.61 -7.61 -2.52
C ARG A 122 12.97 -7.70 -3.20
N TRP A 123 13.06 -8.50 -4.27
CA TRP A 123 14.20 -8.42 -5.18
C TRP A 123 14.17 -7.12 -5.96
N LEU A 124 15.28 -6.39 -5.94
CA LEU A 124 15.42 -5.15 -6.68
C LEU A 124 15.67 -5.47 -8.15
N PRO A 125 15.10 -4.71 -9.10
CA PRO A 125 15.21 -4.99 -10.53
C PRO A 125 16.55 -4.49 -11.10
N ARG A 126 17.66 -4.74 -10.40
CA ARG A 126 19.00 -4.25 -10.75
C ARG A 126 20.02 -5.34 -10.46
N VAL A 127 21.01 -5.45 -11.34
CA VAL A 127 22.17 -6.34 -11.19
C VAL A 127 23.39 -5.50 -11.55
N SER A 128 24.51 -5.68 -10.84
CA SER A 128 25.77 -4.98 -11.14
C SER A 128 26.96 -5.92 -11.16
N ARG A 129 28.05 -5.50 -11.79
CA ARG A 129 29.32 -6.25 -11.81
C ARG A 129 30.30 -5.82 -10.73
N ASP A 130 30.07 -4.64 -10.18
CA ASP A 130 30.90 -3.99 -9.20
C ASP A 130 30.07 -3.58 -7.97
N LEU A 131 30.78 -3.35 -6.87
CA LEU A 131 30.24 -2.82 -5.60
C LEU A 131 31.02 -1.55 -5.28
N PRO A 132 30.52 -0.36 -5.67
CA PRO A 132 31.21 0.91 -5.45
C PRO A 132 31.10 1.33 -3.98
N ASP A 133 32.00 0.80 -3.17
CA ASP A 133 32.09 1.03 -1.73
C ASP A 133 32.38 2.52 -1.42
N VAL A 134 31.59 3.10 -0.52
CA VAL A 134 31.84 4.40 0.10
C VAL A 134 32.00 4.26 1.60
N TYR A 135 32.82 5.11 2.21
CA TYR A 135 33.19 5.00 3.61
C TYR A 135 32.68 6.21 4.41
N PRO A 136 32.09 6.00 5.61
CA PRO A 136 31.71 7.09 6.49
C PRO A 136 32.94 7.82 7.04
N LEU A 137 32.75 9.06 7.48
CA LEU A 137 33.80 9.91 8.05
C LEU A 137 34.32 9.39 9.40
N GLU A 138 33.42 8.80 10.20
CA GLU A 138 33.75 8.16 11.46
C GLU A 138 33.39 6.68 11.38
N MET A 139 34.36 5.82 11.71
CA MET A 139 34.17 4.37 11.76
C MET A 139 33.67 3.98 13.15
N GLY A 140 32.44 3.47 13.27
CA GLY A 140 31.87 3.02 14.53
C GLY A 140 30.34 2.99 14.53
N ALA A 141 29.75 2.40 15.58
CA ALA A 141 28.31 2.19 15.76
C ALA A 141 27.52 3.49 16.05
N GLN A 142 27.76 4.56 15.29
CA GLN A 142 26.86 5.69 15.29
C GLN A 142 25.57 5.32 14.58
N ARG A 143 24.43 5.69 15.18
CA ARG A 143 23.10 5.41 14.65
C ARG A 143 22.85 6.04 13.27
N PHE A 144 23.64 7.05 12.88
CA PHE A 144 23.52 7.75 11.61
C PHE A 144 24.91 8.02 11.02
N PRO A 145 25.34 7.28 10.00
CA PRO A 145 26.64 7.50 9.36
C PRO A 145 26.67 8.85 8.63
N ALA A 146 27.82 9.53 8.72
CA ALA A 146 28.09 10.79 8.04
C ALA A 146 29.09 10.57 6.90
N PHE A 147 28.86 11.22 5.77
CA PHE A 147 29.70 11.10 4.58
C PHE A 147 30.10 12.47 4.06
N ARG A 148 31.23 12.52 3.35
CA ARG A 148 31.63 13.71 2.60
C ARG A 148 30.73 13.87 1.36
N ASP A 149 30.21 15.08 1.17
CA ASP A 149 29.34 15.43 0.05
C ASP A 149 30.09 15.37 -1.29
N SER A 150 31.33 15.86 -1.33
CA SER A 150 32.21 15.73 -2.48
C SER A 150 33.69 15.70 -2.07
N ARG A 151 34.58 15.37 -3.03
CA ARG A 151 36.04 15.42 -2.82
C ARG A 151 36.57 16.86 -2.72
N GLU A 152 35.87 17.83 -3.30
CA GLU A 152 36.29 19.23 -3.40
C GLU A 152 35.56 20.16 -2.41
N GLY A 153 34.30 19.85 -2.07
CA GLY A 153 33.48 20.62 -1.12
C GLY A 153 33.44 19.95 0.26
N GLY A 154 33.78 20.71 1.30
CA GLY A 154 33.80 20.24 2.70
C GLY A 154 32.44 19.96 3.35
N GLY A 155 31.36 19.80 2.58
CA GLY A 155 30.02 19.51 3.11
C GLY A 155 29.91 18.09 3.67
N GLU A 156 29.12 17.94 4.73
CA GLU A 156 28.78 16.65 5.35
C GLU A 156 27.33 16.29 5.03
N VAL A 157 27.09 15.06 4.60
CA VAL A 157 25.75 14.51 4.36
C VAL A 157 25.46 13.42 5.39
N ARG A 158 24.28 13.50 6.00
CA ARG A 158 23.76 12.50 6.96
C ARG A 158 22.49 11.85 6.42
N PRO A 159 22.62 10.76 5.66
CA PRO A 159 21.46 10.04 5.14
C PRO A 159 20.55 9.51 6.24
N PHE A 160 19.27 9.35 5.93
CA PHE A 160 18.36 8.61 6.78
C PHE A 160 18.56 7.10 6.56
N LEU A 161 18.87 6.37 7.62
CA LEU A 161 19.01 4.92 7.58
C LEU A 161 17.63 4.26 7.66
N LEU A 162 17.22 3.54 6.62
CA LEU A 162 15.96 2.79 6.67
C LEU A 162 16.10 1.59 7.63
N PRO A 163 15.04 1.29 8.42
CA PRO A 163 15.08 0.18 9.35
C PRO A 163 15.11 -1.15 8.60
N ARG A 164 16.02 -2.04 8.98
CA ARG A 164 15.97 -3.44 8.57
C ARG A 164 14.79 -4.12 9.26
N ARG A 165 13.91 -4.78 8.49
CA ARG A 165 12.70 -5.45 9.00
C ARG A 165 12.61 -6.91 8.58
N GLN A 166 13.34 -7.30 7.54
CA GLN A 166 13.32 -8.65 7.02
C GLN A 166 14.57 -9.41 7.43
N ASP A 167 14.35 -10.68 7.77
CA ASP A 167 15.42 -11.65 7.98
C ASP A 167 15.97 -12.13 6.63
N VAL A 168 17.22 -12.57 6.68
CA VAL A 168 17.86 -13.20 5.53
C VAL A 168 17.09 -14.46 5.19
N SER A 169 16.63 -14.57 3.95
CA SER A 169 16.02 -15.80 3.45
C SER A 169 16.81 -16.35 2.28
N THR A 170 16.77 -17.66 2.11
CA THR A 170 17.40 -18.34 0.97
C THR A 170 16.82 -17.81 -0.35
N PRO A 171 17.67 -17.47 -1.32
CA PRO A 171 17.24 -16.86 -2.57
C PRO A 171 16.69 -17.94 -3.52
N ALA A 172 15.53 -17.70 -4.11
CA ALA A 172 15.05 -18.51 -5.22
C ALA A 172 15.48 -17.89 -6.55
N LYS A 173 16.13 -18.68 -7.43
CA LYS A 173 16.56 -18.23 -8.76
C LYS A 173 15.42 -17.59 -9.57
N ALA A 174 14.21 -18.14 -9.46
CA ALA A 174 13.01 -17.64 -10.13
C ALA A 174 12.66 -16.19 -9.75
N ASP A 175 12.86 -15.81 -8.49
CA ASP A 175 12.56 -14.45 -8.02
C ASP A 175 13.60 -13.45 -8.51
N ILE A 176 14.89 -13.84 -8.51
CA ILE A 176 15.98 -13.06 -9.08
C ILE A 176 15.73 -12.80 -10.57
N LEU A 177 15.43 -13.85 -11.34
CA LEU A 177 15.09 -13.74 -12.77
C LEU A 177 13.93 -12.79 -13.02
N LYS A 178 12.87 -12.91 -12.23
CA LYS A 178 11.67 -12.08 -12.37
C LYS A 178 12.02 -10.61 -12.18
N ALA A 179 12.80 -10.28 -11.14
CA ALA A 179 13.24 -8.92 -10.89
C ALA A 179 14.21 -8.43 -11.96
N TRP A 180 15.18 -9.25 -12.37
CA TRP A 180 16.16 -8.89 -13.38
C TRP A 180 15.52 -8.62 -14.74
N ARG A 181 14.57 -9.47 -15.21
CA ARG A 181 13.78 -9.23 -16.43
C ARG A 181 12.92 -7.97 -16.36
N ALA A 182 12.46 -7.57 -15.16
CA ALA A 182 11.81 -6.28 -14.99
C ALA A 182 12.82 -5.13 -15.14
N GLY A 183 14.02 -5.30 -14.59
CA GLY A 183 15.14 -4.36 -14.73
C GLY A 183 15.58 -4.13 -16.17
N LEU A 184 15.73 -5.22 -16.94
CA LEU A 184 16.09 -5.14 -18.35
C LEU A 184 15.03 -4.40 -19.16
N ARG A 185 13.74 -4.67 -18.91
CA ARG A 185 12.65 -3.89 -19.52
C ARG A 185 12.74 -2.41 -19.21
N ASP A 186 12.98 -2.06 -17.95
CA ASP A 186 13.09 -0.67 -17.54
C ASP A 186 14.29 0.02 -18.20
N ALA A 187 15.42 -0.69 -18.34
CA ALA A 187 16.62 -0.19 -19.00
C ALA A 187 16.41 0.02 -20.52
N LEU A 188 15.87 -0.98 -21.22
CA LEU A 188 15.57 -0.88 -22.66
C LEU A 188 14.66 0.32 -22.97
N ARG A 189 13.58 0.47 -22.18
CA ARG A 189 12.66 1.61 -22.31
C ARG A 189 13.34 2.95 -22.05
N ALA A 190 14.31 3.01 -21.13
CA ALA A 190 15.04 4.25 -20.86
C ALA A 190 15.96 4.65 -22.02
N ASP A 191 16.52 3.67 -22.74
CA ASP A 191 17.34 3.87 -23.93
C ASP A 191 16.51 4.11 -25.21
N GLY A 192 15.17 4.08 -25.13
CA GLY A 192 14.28 4.28 -26.27
C GLY A 192 14.14 3.04 -27.17
N ASP A 193 14.53 1.88 -26.65
CA ASP A 193 14.47 0.58 -27.32
C ASP A 193 13.19 -0.17 -26.89
N GLU A 194 12.27 -0.39 -27.82
CA GLU A 194 11.00 -1.08 -27.57
C GLU A 194 11.03 -2.58 -27.94
N GLU A 195 12.12 -3.06 -28.55
CA GLU A 195 12.21 -4.46 -28.97
C GLU A 195 12.69 -5.39 -27.86
N GLY A 196 12.01 -6.55 -27.77
CA GLY A 196 12.39 -7.79 -27.11
C GLY A 196 13.15 -7.74 -25.78
N VAL A 197 12.50 -8.12 -24.67
CA VAL A 197 13.24 -8.49 -23.45
C VAL A 197 14.00 -9.79 -23.72
N PRO A 198 15.31 -9.83 -23.45
CA PRO A 198 16.13 -11.01 -23.66
C PRO A 198 15.59 -12.22 -22.87
N GLU A 199 15.56 -13.39 -23.50
CA GLU A 199 15.12 -14.63 -22.86
C GLU A 199 16.25 -15.22 -21.99
N ILE A 200 16.35 -14.76 -20.75
CA ILE A 200 17.28 -15.34 -19.76
C ILE A 200 16.57 -16.45 -19.00
N ARG A 201 17.10 -17.68 -19.00
CA ARG A 201 16.52 -18.84 -18.33
C ARG A 201 17.07 -19.02 -16.92
N SER A 202 16.39 -19.82 -16.11
CA SER A 202 16.83 -20.09 -14.73
C SER A 202 18.11 -20.89 -14.65
N ASP A 203 18.39 -21.68 -15.69
CA ASP A 203 19.59 -22.50 -15.76
C ASP A 203 20.83 -21.65 -16.09
N ASP A 204 20.63 -20.43 -16.62
CA ASP A 204 21.70 -19.49 -16.94
C ASP A 204 22.21 -18.73 -15.70
N ILE A 205 21.55 -18.90 -14.54
CA ILE A 205 21.93 -18.25 -13.29
C ILE A 205 22.38 -19.28 -12.27
N GLU A 206 23.56 -19.07 -11.70
CA GLU A 206 24.06 -19.81 -10.54
C GLU A 206 24.26 -18.84 -9.38
N ILE A 207 23.81 -19.22 -8.19
CA ILE A 207 23.99 -18.40 -6.98
C ILE A 207 25.25 -18.90 -6.28
N LEU A 208 26.18 -18.01 -6.01
CA LEU A 208 27.44 -18.33 -5.38
C LEU A 208 27.36 -18.05 -3.87
N GLY A 209 27.72 -19.05 -3.08
CA GLY A 209 27.71 -18.99 -1.63
C GLY A 209 26.32 -19.16 -1.01
N ASN A 210 26.29 -19.29 0.31
CA ASN A 210 25.07 -19.60 1.06
C ASN A 210 24.55 -18.39 1.87
N GLU A 211 25.35 -17.35 2.03
CA GLU A 211 25.02 -16.18 2.85
C GLU A 211 25.24 -14.88 2.04
N PRO A 212 24.30 -13.92 2.10
CA PRO A 212 24.47 -12.64 1.46
C PRO A 212 25.35 -11.71 2.30
N THR A 213 25.91 -10.70 1.64
CA THR A 213 26.55 -9.58 2.33
C THR A 213 25.51 -8.48 2.58
N LEU A 214 25.37 -8.01 3.82
CA LEU A 214 24.53 -6.84 4.10
C LEU A 214 25.23 -5.56 3.62
N ALA A 215 24.51 -4.76 2.84
CA ALA A 215 24.97 -3.45 2.40
C ALA A 215 23.85 -2.41 2.47
N TYR A 216 24.21 -1.14 2.33
CA TYR A 216 23.29 -0.02 2.29
C TYR A 216 23.46 0.73 0.98
N VAL A 217 22.45 0.64 0.12
CA VAL A 217 22.44 1.29 -1.18
C VAL A 217 21.96 2.73 -1.02
N TRP A 218 22.72 3.67 -1.55
CA TRP A 218 22.42 5.10 -1.48
C TRP A 218 21.37 5.51 -2.52
N CYS A 219 20.31 6.19 -2.06
CA CYS A 219 19.34 6.86 -2.94
C CYS A 219 18.87 8.18 -2.34
N GLU A 220 18.09 8.93 -3.10
CA GLU A 220 17.60 10.25 -2.72
C GLU A 220 16.09 10.34 -2.91
N VAL A 221 15.42 10.92 -1.92
CA VAL A 221 14.06 11.44 -2.10
C VAL A 221 14.16 12.85 -2.66
N ILE A 222 13.46 13.08 -3.76
CA ILE A 222 13.46 14.35 -4.48
C ILE A 222 12.05 14.84 -4.74
N HIS A 223 11.91 16.16 -4.85
CA HIS A 223 10.72 16.81 -5.41
C HIS A 223 10.96 17.14 -6.88
N VAL A 224 10.02 16.78 -7.75
CA VAL A 224 10.02 17.16 -9.17
C VAL A 224 8.78 18.02 -9.42
N PRO A 225 8.95 19.34 -9.66
CA PRO A 225 7.82 20.24 -9.89
C PRO A 225 6.96 19.77 -11.06
N GLY A 226 5.65 19.68 -10.83
CA GLY A 226 4.67 19.28 -11.86
C GLY A 226 4.54 17.78 -12.10
N ASP A 227 5.25 16.93 -11.35
CA ASP A 227 4.97 15.49 -11.34
C ASP A 227 3.62 15.22 -10.65
N LEU A 228 2.97 14.12 -11.03
CA LEU A 228 1.73 13.66 -10.39
C LEU A 228 1.95 13.26 -8.92
N HIS A 229 3.17 12.83 -8.58
CA HIS A 229 3.54 12.46 -7.24
C HIS A 229 4.34 13.57 -6.56
N PRO A 230 4.03 13.92 -5.31
CA PRO A 230 4.69 15.01 -4.60
C PRO A 230 6.19 14.77 -4.40
N TRP A 231 6.62 13.51 -4.33
CA TRP A 231 8.03 13.14 -4.24
C TRP A 231 8.30 11.84 -4.98
N LEU A 232 9.55 11.68 -5.39
CA LEU A 232 10.07 10.50 -6.07
C LEU A 232 11.33 9.99 -5.35
N VAL A 233 11.72 8.75 -5.64
CA VAL A 233 12.99 8.17 -5.20
C VAL A 233 13.88 8.00 -6.42
N THR A 234 15.13 8.44 -6.37
CA THR A 234 16.10 8.22 -7.46
C THR A 234 16.45 6.75 -7.60
N ASP A 235 16.76 6.30 -8.82
CA ASP A 235 17.35 4.96 -9.03
C ASP A 235 18.80 4.95 -8.51
N PRO A 236 19.15 4.11 -7.53
CA PRO A 236 20.53 4.04 -7.03
C PRO A 236 21.58 3.74 -8.10
N TRP A 237 21.21 2.98 -9.14
CA TRP A 237 22.09 2.59 -10.24
C TRP A 237 22.06 3.57 -11.42
N ARG A 238 21.23 4.61 -11.34
CA ARG A 238 21.09 5.66 -12.37
C ARG A 238 20.72 5.15 -13.77
N ILE A 239 20.11 3.96 -13.86
CA ILE A 239 19.58 3.43 -15.13
C ILE A 239 18.34 4.23 -15.53
N THR A 240 17.45 4.49 -14.57
CA THR A 240 16.32 5.41 -14.76
C THR A 240 16.48 6.66 -13.88
N PRO A 241 15.86 7.80 -14.22
CA PRO A 241 15.91 8.98 -13.34
C PRO A 241 15.30 8.72 -11.96
N VAL A 242 14.24 7.91 -11.91
CA VAL A 242 13.49 7.58 -10.70
C VAL A 242 13.14 6.09 -10.61
N ALA A 243 13.11 5.56 -9.39
CA ALA A 243 12.79 4.18 -9.05
C ALA A 243 11.41 4.10 -8.40
N ARG A 244 10.37 3.94 -9.23
CA ARG A 244 8.99 3.74 -8.77
C ARG A 244 8.86 2.53 -7.83
N TRP A 245 9.62 1.48 -8.10
CA TRP A 245 9.66 0.24 -7.31
C TRP A 245 10.26 0.43 -5.90
N LEU A 246 10.99 1.52 -5.62
CA LEU A 246 11.37 1.95 -4.27
C LEU A 246 10.31 2.85 -3.63
N ARG A 247 9.77 3.82 -4.39
CA ARG A 247 8.80 4.80 -3.89
C ARG A 247 7.51 4.15 -3.41
N GLU A 248 6.91 3.27 -4.21
CA GLU A 248 5.60 2.66 -3.91
C GLU A 248 5.57 1.92 -2.56
N PRO A 249 6.48 0.96 -2.26
CA PRO A 249 6.47 0.29 -0.96
C PRO A 249 6.84 1.22 0.19
N LEU A 250 7.70 2.22 -0.05
CA LEU A 250 8.05 3.23 0.96
C LEU A 250 6.85 4.10 1.31
N GLN A 251 6.11 4.59 0.32
CA GLN A 251 4.87 5.34 0.50
C GLN A 251 3.85 4.52 1.29
N ALA A 252 3.66 3.23 0.96
CA ALA A 252 2.70 2.37 1.64
C ALA A 252 3.02 2.14 3.13
N SER A 253 4.29 2.30 3.52
CA SER A 253 4.78 2.03 4.88
C SER A 253 5.19 3.29 5.64
N LEU A 254 4.95 4.48 5.10
CA LEU A 254 5.50 5.73 5.61
C LEU A 254 5.00 6.07 7.02
N ASP A 255 3.73 5.78 7.32
CA ASP A 255 3.13 6.02 8.65
C ASP A 255 3.78 5.18 9.76
N SER A 256 4.48 4.09 9.41
CA SER A 256 5.29 3.32 10.36
C SER A 256 6.70 3.91 10.59
N MET A 257 7.02 5.02 9.93
CA MET A 257 8.32 5.69 9.93
C MET A 257 8.17 7.23 10.06
N PRO A 258 7.60 7.74 11.17
CA PRO A 258 7.24 9.16 11.31
C PRO A 258 8.44 10.12 11.20
N THR A 259 9.64 9.67 11.57
CA THR A 259 10.86 10.47 11.40
C THR A 259 11.22 10.66 9.92
N LEU A 260 11.02 9.63 9.10
CA LEU A 260 11.27 9.71 7.66
C LEU A 260 10.21 10.58 6.99
N GLU A 261 8.94 10.39 7.34
CA GLU A 261 7.83 11.21 6.83
C GLU A 261 8.11 12.71 7.03
N ARG A 262 8.50 13.12 8.26
CA ARG A 262 8.86 14.51 8.55
C ARG A 262 10.02 15.03 7.68
N ARG A 263 11.02 14.18 7.41
CA ARG A 263 12.15 14.55 6.54
C ARG A 263 11.73 14.70 5.08
N ILE A 264 10.85 13.83 4.58
CA ILE A 264 10.28 13.94 3.23
C ILE A 264 9.45 15.21 3.12
N SER A 265 8.53 15.46 4.07
CA SER A 265 7.71 16.68 4.08
C SER A 265 8.56 17.96 4.12
N ALA A 266 9.72 17.92 4.79
CA ALA A 266 10.65 19.04 4.80
C ALA A 266 11.32 19.31 3.44
N VAL A 267 11.33 18.36 2.50
CA VAL A 267 11.84 18.55 1.13
C VAL A 267 10.80 19.20 0.23
N LEU A 268 9.52 19.16 0.60
CA LEU A 268 8.40 19.51 -0.26
C LEU A 268 7.92 20.95 -0.13
N PRO A 269 7.27 21.48 -1.18
CA PRO A 269 6.40 22.65 -1.05
C PRO A 269 5.25 22.42 -0.06
N ALA A 270 4.72 23.49 0.52
CA ALA A 270 3.69 23.41 1.56
C ALA A 270 2.39 22.70 1.10
N ALA A 271 1.99 22.89 -0.17
CA ALA A 271 0.80 22.23 -0.73
C ALA A 271 0.98 20.70 -0.79
N ASP A 272 2.14 20.24 -1.27
CA ASP A 272 2.46 18.82 -1.41
C ASP A 272 2.69 18.13 -0.06
N ALA A 273 3.29 18.85 0.89
CA ALA A 273 3.44 18.38 2.26
C ALA A 273 2.09 18.15 2.96
N SER A 274 1.09 18.99 2.66
CA SER A 274 -0.28 18.83 3.19
C SER A 274 -0.95 17.55 2.68
N VAL A 275 -0.80 17.25 1.37
CA VAL A 275 -1.36 16.03 0.76
C VAL A 275 -0.79 14.78 1.41
N LEU A 276 0.54 14.72 1.60
CA LEU A 276 1.19 13.61 2.27
C LEU A 276 0.69 13.40 3.70
N SER A 277 0.53 14.48 4.45
CA SER A 277 0.02 14.42 5.82
C SER A 277 -1.40 13.88 5.87
N ALA A 278 -2.25 14.25 4.91
CA ALA A 278 -3.64 13.77 4.83
C ALA A 278 -3.74 12.27 4.49
N ASP A 279 -2.90 11.81 3.57
CA ASP A 279 -2.82 10.39 3.20
C ASP A 279 -2.31 9.51 4.35
N ALA A 280 -1.23 9.94 5.00
CA ALA A 280 -0.65 9.22 6.14
C ALA A 280 -1.65 9.10 7.29
N LEU A 281 -2.35 10.20 7.60
CA LEU A 281 -3.42 10.20 8.60
C LEU A 281 -4.55 9.25 8.22
N SER A 282 -4.99 9.23 6.96
CA SER A 282 -6.06 8.36 6.49
C SER A 282 -5.71 6.88 6.67
N ARG A 283 -4.46 6.48 6.36
CA ARG A 283 -3.98 5.10 6.55
C ARG A 283 -3.82 4.73 8.01
N GLN A 284 -3.37 5.66 8.84
CA GLN A 284 -3.30 5.43 10.29
C GLN A 284 -4.69 5.12 10.86
N ILE A 285 -5.69 5.94 10.49
CA ILE A 285 -7.08 5.72 10.91
C ILE A 285 -7.58 4.34 10.46
N GLU A 286 -7.30 3.92 9.22
CA GLU A 286 -7.71 2.59 8.72
C GLU A 286 -7.10 1.46 9.54
N ARG A 287 -5.79 1.51 9.84
CA ARG A 287 -5.12 0.49 10.67
C ARG A 287 -5.66 0.45 12.08
N ASP A 288 -5.87 1.60 12.71
CA ASP A 288 -6.38 1.69 14.08
C ASP A 288 -7.81 1.12 14.18
N VAL A 289 -8.64 1.38 13.16
CA VAL A 289 -9.99 0.80 13.07
C VAL A 289 -9.92 -0.71 12.87
N GLU A 290 -9.09 -1.22 11.95
CA GLU A 290 -8.97 -2.66 11.72
C GLU A 290 -8.48 -3.38 12.99
N MET A 291 -7.49 -2.80 13.69
CA MET A 291 -7.01 -3.29 14.97
C MET A 291 -8.16 -3.33 16.00
N ARG A 292 -9.02 -2.31 16.05
CA ARG A 292 -10.17 -2.30 16.97
C ARG A 292 -11.22 -3.34 16.59
N LEU A 293 -11.53 -3.50 15.30
CA LEU A 293 -12.48 -4.51 14.81
C LEU A 293 -12.01 -5.94 15.11
N SER A 294 -10.69 -6.18 15.12
CA SER A 294 -10.11 -7.50 15.47
C SER A 294 -10.50 -8.00 16.88
N ARG A 295 -11.00 -7.12 17.76
CA ARG A 295 -11.51 -7.48 19.09
C ARG A 295 -12.82 -8.28 19.03
N TRP A 296 -13.52 -8.25 17.90
CA TRP A 296 -14.78 -8.97 17.67
C TRP A 296 -14.65 -9.91 16.46
N PRO A 297 -13.89 -11.01 16.57
CA PRO A 297 -13.68 -11.95 15.46
C PRO A 297 -14.98 -12.59 14.96
N ALA A 298 -16.03 -12.65 15.79
CA ALA A 298 -17.35 -13.11 15.37
C ALA A 298 -17.93 -12.32 14.18
N LEU A 299 -17.53 -11.05 14.00
CA LEU A 299 -17.98 -10.21 12.89
C LEU A 299 -17.47 -10.65 11.51
N ASP A 300 -16.52 -11.60 11.43
CA ASP A 300 -16.00 -12.13 10.16
C ASP A 300 -16.94 -13.16 9.51
N VAL A 301 -18.00 -13.58 10.21
CA VAL A 301 -19.02 -14.48 9.66
C VAL A 301 -19.87 -13.72 8.62
N PRO A 302 -20.20 -14.33 7.45
CA PRO A 302 -20.95 -13.64 6.39
C PRO A 302 -22.26 -12.96 6.84
N GLY A 303 -22.96 -13.53 7.82
CA GLY A 303 -24.19 -12.95 8.39
C GLY A 303 -24.01 -11.64 9.15
N LEU A 304 -22.77 -11.26 9.51
CA LEU A 304 -22.45 -10.04 10.27
C LEU A 304 -21.63 -9.03 9.45
N SER A 305 -21.43 -9.28 8.15
CA SER A 305 -20.63 -8.43 7.27
C SER A 305 -21.16 -6.99 7.21
N GLU A 306 -22.48 -6.81 7.10
CA GLU A 306 -23.10 -5.48 7.09
C GLU A 306 -22.88 -4.73 8.42
N LEU A 307 -22.97 -5.45 9.54
CA LEU A 307 -22.74 -4.88 10.85
C LEU A 307 -21.27 -4.47 11.02
N LYS A 308 -20.32 -5.32 10.61
CA LYS A 308 -18.88 -5.02 10.56
C LYS A 308 -18.59 -3.79 9.69
N HIS A 309 -19.25 -3.70 8.54
CA HIS A 309 -19.10 -2.59 7.60
C HIS A 309 -19.53 -1.26 8.24
N HIS A 310 -20.72 -1.20 8.82
CA HIS A 310 -21.25 0.01 9.43
C HIS A 310 -20.46 0.45 10.67
N VAL A 311 -20.12 -0.46 11.57
CA VAL A 311 -19.32 -0.08 12.75
C VAL A 311 -17.93 0.43 12.35
N GLY A 312 -17.30 -0.20 11.36
CA GLY A 312 -16.04 0.29 10.79
C GLY A 312 -16.16 1.68 10.16
N ARG A 313 -17.26 1.97 9.46
CA ARG A 313 -17.52 3.29 8.87
C ARG A 313 -17.69 4.37 9.93
N VAL A 314 -18.50 4.11 10.97
CA VAL A 314 -18.68 5.05 12.09
C VAL A 314 -17.33 5.34 12.76
N MET A 315 -16.53 4.32 13.04
CA MET A 315 -15.21 4.50 13.66
C MET A 315 -14.26 5.34 12.78
N ARG A 316 -14.18 5.06 11.48
CA ARG A 316 -13.34 5.83 10.53
C ARG A 316 -13.79 7.29 10.44
N GLN A 317 -15.09 7.54 10.28
CA GLN A 317 -15.61 8.90 10.17
C GLN A 317 -15.44 9.68 11.47
N LYS A 318 -15.71 9.05 12.62
CA LYS A 318 -15.47 9.66 13.94
C LYS A 318 -14.01 10.10 14.08
N ALA A 319 -13.05 9.21 13.79
CA ALA A 319 -11.63 9.52 13.88
C ALA A 319 -11.21 10.66 12.94
N ARG A 320 -11.74 10.70 11.70
CA ARG A 320 -11.51 11.81 10.78
C ARG A 320 -12.05 13.13 11.35
N THR A 321 -13.30 13.15 11.82
CA THR A 321 -13.92 14.34 12.42
C THR A 321 -13.21 14.83 13.69
N GLU A 322 -12.57 13.93 14.45
CA GLU A 322 -11.72 14.28 15.61
C GLU A 322 -10.44 15.03 15.21
N THR A 323 -9.91 14.78 14.02
CA THR A 323 -8.69 15.43 13.51
C THR A 323 -8.94 16.78 12.83
N LEU A 324 -10.17 17.01 12.35
CA LEU A 324 -10.55 18.28 11.71
C LEU A 324 -10.68 19.40 12.75
N GLU A 325 -9.99 20.53 12.50
CA GLU A 325 -10.20 21.77 13.28
C GLU A 325 -11.61 22.34 13.08
N LYS A 326 -12.12 22.26 11.84
CA LYS A 326 -13.47 22.68 11.46
C LYS A 326 -14.08 21.64 10.52
N ALA A 327 -15.06 20.89 11.02
CA ALA A 327 -15.85 19.98 10.21
C ALA A 327 -16.97 20.73 9.49
N THR A 328 -17.17 20.41 8.22
CA THR A 328 -18.28 20.89 7.40
C THR A 328 -19.61 20.25 7.85
N GLN A 329 -20.74 20.84 7.48
CA GLN A 329 -22.05 20.26 7.80
C GLN A 329 -22.27 18.92 7.10
N GLU A 330 -21.70 18.73 5.91
CA GLU A 330 -21.79 17.47 5.15
C GLU A 330 -21.05 16.34 5.86
N GLU A 331 -19.85 16.60 6.39
CA GLU A 331 -19.09 15.63 7.18
C GLU A 331 -19.82 15.25 8.47
N LEU A 332 -20.39 16.24 9.17
CA LEU A 332 -21.15 15.99 10.40
C LEU A 332 -22.46 15.23 10.13
N ALA A 333 -23.16 15.58 9.05
CA ALA A 333 -24.38 14.87 8.65
C ALA A 333 -24.08 13.43 8.21
N SER A 334 -22.97 13.22 7.48
CA SER A 334 -22.51 11.87 7.10
C SER A 334 -22.23 11.02 8.34
N LEU A 335 -21.52 11.56 9.34
CA LEU A 335 -21.25 10.85 10.59
C LEU A 335 -22.53 10.41 11.31
N VAL A 336 -23.49 11.32 11.47
CA VAL A 336 -24.76 11.01 12.12
C VAL A 336 -25.58 10.00 11.30
N GLN A 337 -25.52 10.07 9.97
CA GLN A 337 -26.17 9.11 9.08
C GLN A 337 -25.58 7.71 9.24
N GLU A 338 -24.26 7.57 9.32
CA GLU A 338 -23.63 6.27 9.59
C GLU A 338 -23.98 5.73 10.97
N CYS A 339 -24.06 6.59 11.99
CA CYS A 339 -24.50 6.17 13.33
C CYS A 339 -25.91 5.57 13.28
N GLY A 340 -26.85 6.23 12.58
CA GLY A 340 -28.20 5.70 12.41
C GLY A 340 -28.23 4.39 11.62
N SER A 341 -27.37 4.26 10.60
CA SER A 341 -27.27 3.03 9.79
C SER A 341 -26.72 1.85 10.60
N LEU A 342 -25.74 2.09 11.47
CA LEU A 342 -25.24 1.10 12.43
C LEU A 342 -26.36 0.61 13.37
N LEU A 343 -27.15 1.53 13.92
CA LEU A 343 -28.25 1.18 14.83
C LEU A 343 -29.36 0.42 14.10
N GLU A 344 -29.70 0.81 12.86
CA GLU A 344 -30.66 0.07 12.03
C GLU A 344 -30.16 -1.35 11.73
N ALA A 345 -28.90 -1.50 11.27
CA ALA A 345 -28.30 -2.80 11.01
C ALA A 345 -28.31 -3.70 12.26
N LEU A 346 -28.05 -3.14 13.44
CA LEU A 346 -28.06 -3.90 14.68
C LEU A 346 -29.47 -4.38 15.06
N VAL A 347 -30.50 -3.56 14.89
CA VAL A 347 -31.89 -3.97 15.15
C VAL A 347 -32.39 -4.97 14.10
N GLN A 348 -31.96 -4.86 12.84
CA GLN A 348 -32.25 -5.85 11.80
C GLN A 348 -31.63 -7.20 12.13
N TRP A 349 -30.38 -7.22 12.60
CA TRP A 349 -29.72 -8.42 13.11
C TRP A 349 -30.47 -9.02 14.31
N MET A 350 -30.97 -8.21 15.24
CA MET A 350 -31.80 -8.71 16.35
C MET A 350 -33.07 -9.40 15.84
N LEU A 351 -33.77 -8.80 14.88
CA LEU A 351 -34.99 -9.37 14.31
C LEU A 351 -34.75 -10.65 13.50
N GLU A 352 -33.53 -10.84 13.00
CA GLU A 352 -33.12 -12.08 12.33
C GLU A 352 -32.90 -13.23 13.33
N ASN A 353 -32.27 -12.94 14.46
CA ASN A 353 -31.94 -13.95 15.48
C ASN A 353 -33.10 -14.20 16.45
N TRP A 354 -33.89 -13.17 16.73
CA TRP A 354 -35.07 -13.22 17.60
C TRP A 354 -36.29 -12.65 16.86
N PRO A 355 -36.90 -13.44 15.96
CA PRO A 355 -38.06 -13.01 15.20
C PRO A 355 -39.28 -12.79 16.10
N VAL A 356 -40.16 -11.88 15.69
CA VAL A 356 -41.43 -11.64 16.40
C VAL A 356 -42.28 -12.92 16.36
N GLY A 357 -42.68 -13.41 17.54
CA GLY A 357 -43.54 -14.58 17.68
C GLY A 357 -44.98 -14.33 17.21
N GLU A 358 -45.87 -15.29 17.48
CA GLU A 358 -47.28 -15.14 17.14
C GLU A 358 -47.94 -14.07 18.02
N ILE A 359 -48.25 -12.92 17.40
CA ILE A 359 -48.94 -11.80 18.03
C ILE A 359 -50.20 -11.47 17.25
N VAL A 360 -51.28 -11.18 17.97
CA VAL A 360 -52.51 -10.64 17.39
C VAL A 360 -52.27 -9.16 17.05
N TRP A 361 -52.01 -8.88 15.77
CA TRP A 361 -51.80 -7.53 15.30
C TRP A 361 -53.09 -6.70 15.36
N PRO A 362 -53.05 -5.47 15.89
CA PRO A 362 -54.14 -4.52 15.72
C PRO A 362 -54.40 -4.23 14.23
N ARG A 363 -55.57 -3.69 13.92
CA ARG A 363 -55.90 -3.27 12.54
C ARG A 363 -54.85 -2.28 12.01
N ASP A 364 -54.56 -2.40 10.73
CA ASP A 364 -53.63 -1.50 10.02
C ASP A 364 -54.06 -0.04 10.21
N GLY A 365 -53.09 0.82 10.47
CA GLY A 365 -53.30 2.21 10.84
C GLY A 365 -52.57 2.61 12.12
N GLN A 366 -52.78 3.84 12.55
CA GLN A 366 -52.29 4.32 13.84
C GLN A 366 -53.36 4.05 14.91
N ASN A 367 -52.97 3.31 15.95
CA ASN A 367 -53.79 3.17 17.16
C ASN A 367 -52.88 3.30 18.37
N ARG A 368 -52.74 4.53 18.85
CA ARG A 368 -51.78 4.90 19.88
C ARG A 368 -52.02 4.15 21.19
N GLY A 369 -53.28 4.02 21.62
CA GLY A 369 -53.63 3.29 22.86
C GLY A 369 -53.26 1.81 22.80
N ALA A 370 -53.51 1.15 21.66
CA ALA A 370 -53.07 -0.23 21.46
C ALA A 370 -51.54 -0.35 21.43
N ALA A 371 -50.85 0.61 20.80
CA ALA A 371 -49.40 0.60 20.73
C ALA A 371 -48.74 0.82 22.10
N GLU A 372 -49.25 1.75 22.91
CA GLU A 372 -48.80 1.99 24.29
C GLU A 372 -49.03 0.75 25.15
N ALA A 373 -50.21 0.12 25.07
CA ALA A 373 -50.51 -1.12 25.81
C ALA A 373 -49.56 -2.28 25.44
N MET A 374 -49.23 -2.43 24.16
CA MET A 374 -48.27 -3.45 23.71
C MET A 374 -46.85 -3.15 24.20
N LEU A 375 -46.42 -1.89 24.19
CA LEU A 375 -45.10 -1.47 24.68
C LEU A 375 -44.98 -1.58 26.21
N ASP A 376 -46.07 -1.37 26.94
CA ASP A 376 -46.14 -1.55 28.40
C ASP A 376 -45.98 -3.00 28.84
N ALA A 377 -46.40 -3.95 28.01
CA ALA A 377 -46.33 -5.37 28.29
C ALA A 377 -44.92 -5.98 28.04
N VAL A 378 -43.97 -5.21 27.50
CA VAL A 378 -42.64 -5.71 27.11
C VAL A 378 -41.78 -6.02 28.34
N PRO A 379 -41.25 -7.26 28.49
CA PRO A 379 -40.49 -7.67 29.67
C PRO A 379 -39.03 -7.17 29.65
N LEU A 380 -38.85 -5.86 29.76
CA LEU A 380 -37.54 -5.21 29.81
C LEU A 380 -37.07 -4.99 31.25
N ARG A 381 -35.77 -5.15 31.50
CA ARG A 381 -35.16 -4.71 32.76
C ARG A 381 -35.17 -3.18 32.90
N ALA A 382 -34.86 -2.47 31.82
CA ALA A 382 -34.95 -1.01 31.73
C ALA A 382 -36.24 -0.60 30.99
N PRO A 383 -37.31 -0.19 31.71
CA PRO A 383 -38.60 0.11 31.10
C PRO A 383 -38.52 1.34 30.18
N LEU A 384 -39.40 1.41 29.18
CA LEU A 384 -39.49 2.54 28.27
C LEU A 384 -40.03 3.79 28.99
N PRO A 385 -39.28 4.92 29.00
CA PRO A 385 -39.79 6.20 29.48
C PRO A 385 -41.01 6.66 28.68
N GLU A 386 -41.87 7.45 29.29
CA GLU A 386 -43.12 7.95 28.69
C GLU A 386 -42.87 8.63 27.33
N ARG A 387 -41.82 9.45 27.23
CA ARG A 387 -41.43 10.14 26.00
C ARG A 387 -41.07 9.15 24.89
N SER A 388 -40.18 8.20 25.17
CA SER A 388 -39.74 7.18 24.21
C SER A 388 -40.90 6.31 23.76
N ARG A 389 -41.73 5.87 24.69
CA ARG A 389 -42.96 5.13 24.41
C ARG A 389 -43.88 5.91 23.49
N GLY A 390 -44.11 7.18 23.79
CA GLY A 390 -44.95 8.05 22.98
C GLY A 390 -44.41 8.29 21.56
N MET A 391 -43.10 8.29 21.37
CA MET A 391 -42.46 8.38 20.05
C MET A 391 -42.62 7.09 19.23
N LEU A 392 -42.57 5.93 19.88
CA LEU A 392 -42.76 4.62 19.25
C LEU A 392 -44.24 4.32 18.99
N ALA A 393 -45.14 4.71 19.89
CA ALA A 393 -46.58 4.51 19.75
C ALA A 393 -47.21 5.29 18.58
N GLY A 394 -46.49 6.25 17.98
CA GLY A 394 -46.90 6.95 16.78
C GLY A 394 -46.69 6.17 15.46
N GLN A 395 -46.04 5.00 15.49
CA GLN A 395 -45.82 4.20 14.28
C GLN A 395 -47.13 3.57 13.76
N ASN A 396 -47.21 3.37 12.44
CA ASN A 396 -48.32 2.65 11.83
C ASN A 396 -48.12 1.13 12.03
N PHE A 397 -49.13 0.40 12.48
CA PHE A 397 -49.04 -1.05 12.68
C PHE A 397 -48.71 -1.82 11.41
N ARG A 398 -49.07 -1.30 10.23
CA ARG A 398 -48.63 -1.86 8.95
C ARG A 398 -47.11 -1.84 8.84
N ASP A 399 -46.47 -0.72 9.18
CA ASP A 399 -45.02 -0.58 9.11
C ASP A 399 -44.31 -1.42 10.16
N VAL A 400 -44.85 -1.51 11.39
CA VAL A 400 -44.30 -2.39 12.44
C VAL A 400 -44.38 -3.85 12.01
N ARG A 401 -45.52 -4.29 11.47
CA ARG A 401 -45.70 -5.67 10.98
C ARG A 401 -44.77 -5.98 9.80
N LEU A 402 -44.57 -5.04 8.89
CA LEU A 402 -43.62 -5.19 7.79
C LEU A 402 -42.18 -5.21 8.32
N ALA A 403 -41.83 -4.36 9.28
CA ALA A 403 -40.51 -4.32 9.90
C ALA A 403 -40.13 -5.68 10.50
N ALA A 404 -41.08 -6.32 11.19
CA ALA A 404 -40.93 -7.66 11.75
C ALA A 404 -40.69 -8.76 10.70
N ARG A 405 -41.13 -8.57 9.45
CA ARG A 405 -41.05 -9.59 8.38
C ARG A 405 -39.91 -9.33 7.39
N SER A 406 -39.88 -8.12 6.83
CA SER A 406 -38.98 -7.74 5.74
C SER A 406 -37.76 -6.95 6.22
N ARG A 407 -37.74 -6.47 7.47
CA ARG A 407 -36.61 -5.73 8.07
C ARG A 407 -36.19 -4.46 7.29
N ASP A 408 -37.02 -3.99 6.37
CA ASP A 408 -36.74 -2.90 5.40
C ASP A 408 -37.40 -1.56 5.75
N ARG A 409 -37.77 -1.38 7.03
CA ARG A 409 -38.59 -0.25 7.50
C ARG A 409 -37.75 0.76 8.30
N PRO A 410 -38.27 1.99 8.53
CA PRO A 410 -37.57 3.00 9.33
C PRO A 410 -37.25 2.48 10.74
N PHE A 411 -36.12 2.92 11.29
CA PHE A 411 -35.64 2.52 12.62
C PHE A 411 -36.72 2.39 13.71
N LYS A 412 -37.63 3.37 13.85
CA LYS A 412 -38.65 3.32 14.91
C LYS A 412 -39.59 2.13 14.78
N ALA A 413 -39.92 1.72 13.56
CA ALA A 413 -40.75 0.54 13.31
C ALA A 413 -39.96 -0.77 13.56
N LEU A 414 -38.68 -0.80 13.16
CA LEU A 414 -37.77 -1.92 13.48
C LEU A 414 -37.60 -2.10 14.98
N LEU A 415 -37.33 -1.01 15.71
CA LEU A 415 -37.16 -1.04 17.16
C LEU A 415 -38.45 -1.49 17.85
N PHE A 416 -39.62 -1.00 17.40
CA PHE A 416 -40.90 -1.49 17.92
C PHE A 416 -41.03 -3.01 17.74
N ALA A 417 -40.77 -3.52 16.54
CA ALA A 417 -40.83 -4.95 16.27
C ALA A 417 -39.85 -5.75 17.14
N ALA A 418 -38.60 -5.27 17.30
CA ALA A 418 -37.59 -5.92 18.14
C ALA A 418 -37.96 -5.89 19.63
N LEU A 419 -38.67 -4.86 20.09
CA LEU A 419 -39.22 -4.85 21.45
C LEU A 419 -40.32 -5.93 21.60
N LEU A 420 -41.18 -6.10 20.61
CA LEU A 420 -42.22 -7.13 20.66
C LEU A 420 -41.66 -8.56 20.65
N SER A 421 -40.54 -8.83 19.96
CA SER A 421 -39.95 -10.17 19.93
C SER A 421 -39.49 -10.65 21.31
N THR A 422 -39.16 -9.75 22.24
CA THR A 422 -38.78 -10.10 23.62
C THR A 422 -39.84 -10.88 24.40
N HIS A 423 -41.12 -10.82 23.99
CA HIS A 423 -42.18 -11.63 24.60
C HIS A 423 -41.97 -13.12 24.35
N ALA A 424 -41.54 -13.48 23.14
CA ALA A 424 -41.33 -14.86 22.72
C ALA A 424 -39.96 -15.40 23.14
N HIS A 425 -38.99 -14.51 23.40
CA HIS A 425 -37.58 -14.85 23.59
C HIS A 425 -37.05 -14.35 24.94
N PRO A 426 -36.99 -15.23 25.97
CA PRO A 426 -36.44 -14.90 27.30
C PRO A 426 -34.97 -14.49 27.30
N ASP A 427 -34.21 -14.99 26.34
CA ASP A 427 -32.78 -14.75 26.10
C ASP A 427 -32.51 -13.51 25.23
N HIS A 428 -33.56 -12.77 24.83
CA HIS A 428 -33.40 -11.60 23.97
C HIS A 428 -32.52 -10.52 24.63
N PRO A 429 -31.50 -9.98 23.96
CA PRO A 429 -30.50 -9.12 24.58
C PRO A 429 -31.07 -7.81 25.17
N LEU A 430 -32.09 -7.21 24.54
CA LEU A 430 -32.79 -6.03 25.06
C LEU A 430 -33.42 -6.23 26.46
N ARG A 431 -33.68 -7.47 26.90
CA ARG A 431 -34.23 -7.75 28.23
C ARG A 431 -33.20 -7.55 29.33
N GLU A 432 -31.91 -7.65 29.03
CA GLU A 432 -30.83 -7.62 30.03
C GLU A 432 -30.26 -6.24 30.33
N LEU A 433 -30.43 -5.29 29.38
CA LEU A 433 -29.84 -3.96 29.48
C LEU A 433 -30.44 -3.16 30.64
N ASP A 434 -29.58 -2.45 31.37
CA ASP A 434 -30.00 -1.44 32.34
C ASP A 434 -30.20 -0.05 31.72
N ASP A 435 -30.69 0.90 32.52
CA ASP A 435 -30.98 2.26 32.08
C ASP A 435 -29.75 2.99 31.53
N ALA A 436 -28.56 2.71 32.08
CA ALA A 436 -27.30 3.35 31.66
C ALA A 436 -26.80 2.80 30.32
N GLN A 437 -27.06 1.52 30.04
CA GLN A 437 -26.70 0.89 28.77
C GLN A 437 -27.64 1.26 27.63
N VAL A 438 -28.95 1.29 27.90
CA VAL A 438 -29.93 1.38 26.81
C VAL A 438 -30.21 2.80 26.35
N GLN A 439 -30.25 3.76 27.29
CA GLN A 439 -30.48 5.19 27.05
C GLN A 439 -31.55 5.47 25.96
N TRP A 440 -32.77 4.96 26.17
CA TRP A 440 -33.86 4.97 25.17
C TRP A 440 -34.12 6.33 24.52
N GLU A 441 -34.11 7.41 25.30
CA GLU A 441 -34.35 8.75 24.78
C GLU A 441 -33.24 9.21 23.84
N ARG A 442 -31.98 8.97 24.24
CA ARG A 442 -30.81 9.31 23.43
C ARG A 442 -30.78 8.55 22.11
N LEU A 443 -31.11 7.26 22.14
CA LEU A 443 -31.26 6.42 20.95
C LEU A 443 -32.27 7.02 19.95
N LEU A 444 -33.43 7.43 20.43
CA LEU A 444 -34.48 8.02 19.59
C LEU A 444 -34.16 9.45 19.15
N ASP A 445 -33.43 10.21 19.97
CA ASP A 445 -32.97 11.56 19.65
C ASP A 445 -31.89 11.55 18.57
N LEU A 446 -30.96 10.58 18.57
CA LEU A 446 -29.97 10.37 17.50
C LEU A 446 -30.67 10.17 16.15
N ILE A 447 -31.70 9.32 16.10
CA ILE A 447 -32.47 9.08 14.87
C ILE A 447 -33.26 10.34 14.45
N GLY A 448 -33.73 11.12 15.43
CA GLY A 448 -34.32 12.44 15.16
C GLY A 448 -33.31 13.43 14.59
N MET A 449 -32.08 13.44 15.11
CA MET A 449 -30.96 14.28 14.65
C MET A 449 -30.56 13.91 13.22
N ARG A 450 -30.45 12.61 12.91
CA ARG A 450 -30.22 12.10 11.55
C ARG A 450 -31.23 12.65 10.56
N ASN A 451 -32.52 12.48 10.84
CA ASN A 451 -33.57 12.91 9.92
C ASN A 451 -33.57 14.44 9.72
N LYS A 452 -33.20 15.21 10.75
CA LYS A 452 -33.08 16.67 10.65
C LYS A 452 -31.80 17.13 9.93
N GLY A 453 -30.72 16.35 9.98
CA GLY A 453 -29.48 16.61 9.25
C GLY A 453 -29.54 16.19 7.77
N ALA A 454 -30.34 15.18 7.45
CA ALA A 454 -30.56 14.70 6.07
C ALA A 454 -31.55 15.57 5.27
N HIS A 455 -32.48 16.24 5.96
CA HIS A 455 -33.33 17.27 5.37
C HIS A 455 -32.71 18.64 5.58
N ALA A 456 -32.92 19.59 4.66
CA ALA A 456 -32.45 20.98 4.78
C ALA A 456 -33.17 21.76 5.90
N SER A 457 -33.23 21.20 7.10
CA SER A 457 -33.68 21.90 8.30
C SER A 457 -32.54 22.86 8.68
N GLY A 458 -32.83 24.16 8.80
CA GLY A 458 -31.83 25.21 9.02
C GLY A 458 -31.08 25.15 10.37
N ARG A 459 -31.01 23.99 11.03
CA ARG A 459 -30.34 23.77 12.31
C ARG A 459 -28.98 23.13 12.08
N ARG A 460 -27.91 23.92 12.31
CA ARG A 460 -26.52 23.45 12.18
C ARG A 460 -26.20 22.37 13.22
N LEU A 461 -25.63 21.26 12.75
CA LEU A 461 -25.04 20.23 13.59
C LEU A 461 -23.76 20.78 14.22
N GLN A 462 -23.58 20.54 15.51
CA GLN A 462 -22.33 20.85 16.22
C GLN A 462 -21.41 19.63 16.19
N ARG A 463 -20.11 19.89 16.05
CA ARG A 463 -19.08 18.84 16.05
C ARG A 463 -19.10 17.99 17.32
N GLY A 464 -19.25 18.65 18.48
CA GLY A 464 -19.32 17.96 19.78
C GLY A 464 -20.49 16.98 19.86
N ASP A 465 -21.68 17.40 19.42
CA ASP A 465 -22.87 16.57 19.42
C ASP A 465 -22.71 15.35 18.50
N ALA A 466 -22.24 15.55 17.26
CA ALA A 466 -22.04 14.44 16.31
C ALA A 466 -21.01 13.41 16.80
N LEU A 467 -19.90 13.87 17.40
CA LEU A 467 -18.90 12.98 17.99
C LEU A 467 -19.43 12.23 19.22
N SER A 468 -20.24 12.91 20.04
CA SER A 468 -20.92 12.31 21.20
C SER A 468 -21.88 11.20 20.75
N GLU A 469 -22.68 11.44 19.71
CA GLU A 469 -23.59 10.44 19.14
C GLU A 469 -22.85 9.27 18.48
N ALA A 470 -21.72 9.51 17.83
CA ALA A 470 -20.87 8.43 17.32
C ALA A 470 -20.28 7.55 18.43
N GLY A 471 -19.84 8.17 19.53
CA GLY A 471 -19.42 7.44 20.73
C GLY A 471 -20.54 6.60 21.33
N PHE A 472 -21.76 7.16 21.40
CA PHE A 472 -22.95 6.44 21.85
C PHE A 472 -23.30 5.26 20.94
N ALA A 473 -23.36 5.43 19.63
CA ALA A 473 -23.71 4.36 18.70
C ALA A 473 -22.71 3.18 18.77
N ILE A 474 -21.40 3.47 18.90
CA ILE A 474 -20.38 2.44 19.12
C ILE A 474 -20.58 1.74 20.47
N GLY A 475 -20.79 2.50 21.56
CA GLY A 475 -21.02 1.91 22.89
C GLY A 475 -22.30 1.08 22.96
N TRP A 476 -23.35 1.51 22.27
CA TRP A 476 -24.60 0.76 22.16
C TRP A 476 -24.38 -0.55 21.40
N PHE A 477 -23.63 -0.52 20.29
CA PHE A 477 -23.18 -1.73 19.59
C PHE A 477 -22.39 -2.68 20.50
N GLU A 478 -21.44 -2.15 21.29
CA GLU A 478 -20.60 -2.94 22.19
C GLU A 478 -21.41 -3.73 23.24
N ASN A 479 -22.57 -3.23 23.69
CA ASN A 479 -23.47 -3.96 24.60
C ASN A 479 -23.95 -5.31 24.05
N PHE A 480 -23.98 -5.47 22.72
CA PHE A 480 -24.45 -6.69 22.06
C PHE A 480 -23.31 -7.61 21.62
N SER A 481 -22.05 -7.20 21.83
CA SER A 481 -20.89 -7.93 21.33
C SER A 481 -20.72 -9.36 21.86
N LYS A 482 -21.28 -9.65 23.04
CA LYS A 482 -21.28 -10.99 23.64
C LYS A 482 -22.29 -11.97 22.99
N TYR A 483 -23.14 -11.49 22.10
CA TYR A 483 -24.18 -12.27 21.43
C TYR A 483 -23.88 -12.55 19.94
N PHE A 484 -22.74 -12.05 19.44
CA PHE A 484 -22.28 -12.27 18.07
C PHE A 484 -21.64 -13.65 17.88
#